data_AF-B4LQ82-F1
#
_entry.id   AF-B4LQ82-F1
#
_cell.length_a   1.000
_cell.length_b   1.000
_cell.length_c   1.000
_cell.angle_alpha   90.00
_cell.angle_beta   90.00
_cell.angle_gamma   90.00
#
_symmetry.space_group_name_H-M   'P 1'
#
loop_
_entity.id
_entity.type
_entity.pdbx_description
1 polymer ?
#
loop_
_entity_poly.entity_id
_entity_poly.type
_entity_poly.pdbx_seq_one_letter_code
_entity_poly.pdbx_strand_id
1 'polypeptide(L)'
;MRFELTVDRGPCDTELRSWCLGIAIYTLISIALNTLFAPSALTFIGFAIAVIANVCLLFGCLRYNHVLVGIWLIYALLIAINFPFAVFGTIFHFGGYREATGFNNVILALLFYIVVMLICLFCARIVYSYHLQLKNRQGSSPQHSVVV
;
A
#
# COMPACT_ATOMS: atom_id res chain seq x y z
N MET A 1 23.78 9.21 11.29
CA MET A 1 23.54 8.11 10.33
C MET A 1 22.27 8.45 9.56
N ARG A 2 22.32 8.60 8.23
CA ARG A 2 21.10 8.66 7.42
C ARG A 2 20.57 7.23 7.35
N PHE A 3 19.41 6.96 7.95
CA PHE A 3 18.72 5.70 7.69
C PHE A 3 18.28 5.71 6.23
N GLU A 4 18.95 4.93 5.38
CA GLU A 4 18.47 4.62 4.04
C GLU A 4 17.22 3.76 4.17
N LEU A 5 16.07 4.44 4.17
CA LEU A 5 14.74 3.82 4.19
C LEU A 5 14.38 3.21 2.82
N THR A 6 15.19 3.46 1.80
CA THR A 6 15.04 2.98 0.43
C THR A 6 15.71 1.64 0.22
N VAL A 7 15.15 0.84 -0.69
CA VAL A 7 15.73 -0.44 -1.11
C VAL A 7 15.97 -0.42 -2.61
N ASP A 8 17.17 -0.82 -3.05
CA ASP A 8 17.54 -0.82 -4.46
C ASP A 8 16.98 -2.00 -5.26
N ARG A 9 16.64 -3.09 -4.56
CA ARG A 9 16.05 -4.31 -5.12
C ARG A 9 14.90 -4.82 -4.26
N GLY A 10 13.95 -5.52 -4.87
CA GLY A 10 12.92 -6.23 -4.13
C GLY A 10 13.51 -7.43 -3.37
N PRO A 11 12.72 -8.07 -2.49
CA PRO A 11 13.11 -9.35 -1.89
C PRO A 11 13.58 -10.36 -2.94
N CYS A 12 14.62 -11.13 -2.61
CA CYS A 12 15.26 -12.10 -3.51
C CYS A 12 15.91 -11.49 -4.78
N ASP A 13 16.48 -10.29 -4.68
CA ASP A 13 17.20 -9.61 -5.79
C ASP A 13 16.36 -9.33 -7.05
N THR A 14 15.04 -9.35 -6.92
CA THR A 14 14.12 -9.14 -8.04
C THR A 14 13.79 -7.66 -8.26
N GLU A 15 13.29 -7.32 -9.45
CA GLU A 15 12.96 -5.95 -9.82
C GLU A 15 11.85 -5.35 -8.95
N LEU A 16 12.01 -4.12 -8.44
CA LEU A 16 10.97 -3.43 -7.67
C LEU A 16 9.66 -3.28 -8.43
N ARG A 17 9.73 -3.13 -9.76
CA ARG A 17 8.55 -3.04 -10.63
C ARG A 17 7.68 -4.28 -10.52
N SER A 18 8.28 -5.47 -10.51
CA SER A 18 7.55 -6.73 -10.36
C SER A 18 6.84 -6.80 -9.00
N TRP A 19 7.50 -6.36 -7.94
CA TRP A 19 6.88 -6.25 -6.61
C TRP A 19 5.73 -5.25 -6.56
N CYS A 20 5.88 -4.06 -7.15
CA CYS A 20 4.79 -3.08 -7.22
C CYS A 20 3.57 -3.65 -7.96
N LEU A 21 3.77 -4.43 -9.03
CA LEU A 21 2.69 -5.13 -9.72
C LEU A 21 2.04 -6.21 -8.84
N GLY A 22 2.86 -7.02 -8.15
CA GLY A 22 2.36 -8.04 -7.22
C GLY A 22 1.55 -7.42 -6.06
N ILE A 23 2.03 -6.31 -5.49
CA ILE A 23 1.34 -5.55 -4.44
C ILE A 23 0.00 -5.01 -4.97
N ALA A 24 -0.04 -4.47 -6.18
CA ALA A 24 -1.27 -3.96 -6.77
C ALA A 24 -2.32 -5.08 -6.92
N ILE A 25 -1.92 -6.26 -7.40
CA ILE A 25 -2.81 -7.40 -7.57
C ILE A 25 -3.28 -7.94 -6.21
N TYR A 26 -2.34 -8.17 -5.28
CA TYR A 26 -2.64 -8.68 -3.95
C TYR A 26 -3.64 -7.80 -3.20
N THR A 27 -3.39 -6.48 -3.17
CA THR A 27 -4.26 -5.54 -2.45
C THR A 27 -5.63 -5.43 -3.10
N LEU A 28 -5.70 -5.45 -4.44
CA LEU A 28 -6.98 -5.44 -5.16
C LEU A 28 -7.84 -6.67 -4.85
N ILE A 29 -7.23 -7.87 -4.87
CA ILE A 29 -7.93 -9.13 -4.51
C ILE A 29 -8.37 -9.10 -3.05
N SER A 30 -7.48 -8.72 -2.12
CA SER A 30 -7.78 -8.69 -0.69
C SER A 30 -8.96 -7.77 -0.38
N ILE A 31 -9.06 -6.62 -1.05
CA ILE A 31 -10.11 -5.63 -0.80
C ILE A 31 -11.41 -6.04 -1.50
N ALA A 32 -11.33 -6.60 -2.72
CA ALA A 32 -12.50 -7.18 -3.39
C ALA A 32 -13.16 -8.28 -2.55
N LEU A 33 -12.36 -9.19 -1.98
CA LEU A 33 -12.86 -10.24 -1.09
C LEU A 33 -13.48 -9.63 0.17
N ASN A 34 -12.84 -8.63 0.79
CA ASN A 34 -13.38 -7.97 1.98
C ASN A 34 -14.76 -7.33 1.71
N THR A 35 -14.93 -6.66 0.57
CA THR A 35 -16.22 -6.05 0.19
C THR A 35 -17.28 -7.10 -0.14
N LEU A 36 -16.89 -8.24 -0.71
CA LEU A 36 -17.81 -9.33 -1.03
C LEU A 36 -18.35 -10.03 0.22
N PHE A 37 -17.50 -10.27 1.22
CA PHE A 37 -17.88 -11.00 2.44
C PHE A 37 -18.44 -10.10 3.55
N ALA A 38 -18.14 -8.79 3.54
CA ALA A 38 -18.65 -7.83 4.51
C ALA A 38 -19.18 -6.56 3.80
N PRO A 39 -20.33 -6.65 3.10
CA PRO A 39 -20.86 -5.53 2.34
C PRO A 39 -21.42 -4.44 3.25
N SER A 40 -20.95 -3.21 3.06
CA SER A 40 -21.45 -1.99 3.70
C SER A 40 -21.12 -0.77 2.83
N ALA A 41 -21.82 0.36 3.04
CA ALA A 41 -21.51 1.59 2.32
C ALA A 41 -20.05 2.04 2.54
N LEU A 42 -19.52 1.83 3.75
CA LEU A 42 -18.17 2.21 4.14
C LEU A 42 -17.11 1.31 3.49
N THR A 43 -17.38 -0.01 3.40
CA THR A 43 -16.50 -0.95 2.70
C THR A 43 -16.52 -0.75 1.18
N PHE A 44 -17.63 -0.25 0.62
CA PHE A 44 -17.70 0.14 -0.79
C PHE A 44 -16.89 1.39 -1.11
N ILE A 45 -16.97 2.43 -0.28
CA ILE A 45 -16.14 3.65 -0.43
C ILE A 45 -14.65 3.29 -0.32
N GLY A 46 -14.28 2.49 0.69
CA GLY A 46 -12.91 1.99 0.85
C GLY A 46 -12.44 1.19 -0.37
N PHE A 47 -13.32 0.36 -0.95
CA PHE A 47 -13.04 -0.38 -2.18
C PHE A 47 -12.78 0.56 -3.37
N ALA A 48 -13.63 1.57 -3.59
CA ALA A 48 -13.45 2.51 -4.70
C ALA A 48 -12.10 3.26 -4.60
N ILE A 49 -11.73 3.72 -3.41
CA ILE A 49 -10.44 4.39 -3.16
C ILE A 49 -9.28 3.43 -3.47
N ALA A 50 -9.38 2.18 -2.99
CA ALA A 50 -8.34 1.18 -3.20
C ALA A 50 -8.19 0.78 -4.67
N VAL A 51 -9.30 0.67 -5.41
CA VAL A 51 -9.27 0.39 -6.85
C VAL A 51 -8.56 1.52 -7.58
N ILE A 52 -8.91 2.78 -7.31
CA ILE A 52 -8.27 3.94 -7.93
C ILE A 52 -6.77 3.94 -7.63
N ALA A 53 -6.38 3.78 -6.36
CA ALA A 53 -4.97 3.76 -5.96
C ALA A 53 -4.19 2.63 -6.66
N ASN A 54 -4.75 1.43 -6.76
CA ASN A 54 -4.09 0.30 -7.40
C ASN A 54 -4.02 0.44 -8.92
N VAL A 55 -5.05 0.97 -9.57
CA VAL A 55 -5.00 1.30 -11.01
C VAL A 55 -3.93 2.36 -11.27
N CYS A 56 -3.83 3.39 -10.41
CA CYS A 56 -2.73 4.38 -10.49
C CYS A 56 -1.36 3.71 -10.34
N LEU A 57 -1.19 2.77 -9.40
CA LEU A 57 0.06 2.04 -9.22
C LEU A 57 0.41 1.19 -10.46
N LEU A 58 -0.56 0.44 -10.99
CA LEU A 58 -0.41 -0.37 -12.21
C LEU A 58 0.02 0.50 -13.40
N PHE A 59 -0.72 1.58 -13.67
CA PHE A 59 -0.41 2.47 -14.79
C PHE A 59 0.91 3.22 -14.58
N GLY A 60 1.20 3.63 -13.34
CA GLY A 60 2.49 4.21 -12.95
C GLY A 60 3.66 3.26 -13.20
N CYS A 61 3.48 1.96 -12.94
CA CYS A 61 4.47 0.92 -13.24
C CYS A 61 4.61 0.61 -14.74
N LEU A 62 3.55 0.76 -15.54
CA LEU A 62 3.60 0.57 -17.00
C LEU A 62 4.22 1.76 -17.73
N ARG A 63 3.92 2.99 -17.30
CA ARG A 63 4.40 4.23 -17.91
C ARG A 63 5.65 4.82 -17.23
N TYR A 64 6.21 4.14 -16.23
CA TYR A 64 7.36 4.62 -15.44
C TYR A 64 7.16 6.03 -14.89
N ASN A 65 5.94 6.37 -14.45
CA ASN A 65 5.59 7.70 -13.97
C ASN A 65 5.60 7.74 -12.43
N HIS A 66 6.54 8.48 -11.84
CA HIS A 66 6.69 8.57 -10.39
C HIS A 66 5.43 9.14 -9.72
N VAL A 67 4.77 10.15 -10.31
CA VAL A 67 3.59 10.79 -9.69
C VAL A 67 2.48 9.79 -9.42
N LEU A 68 2.20 8.92 -10.40
CA LEU A 68 1.14 7.92 -10.28
C LEU A 68 1.46 6.83 -9.26
N VAL A 69 2.73 6.41 -9.17
CA VAL A 69 3.19 5.50 -8.11
C VAL A 69 3.06 6.16 -6.74
N GLY A 70 3.32 7.46 -6.64
CA GLY A 70 3.19 8.25 -5.42
C GLY A 70 1.76 8.34 -4.89
N ILE A 71 0.74 8.35 -5.75
CA ILE A 71 -0.67 8.35 -5.34
C ILE A 71 -1.00 7.13 -4.46
N TRP A 72 -0.39 5.98 -4.75
CA TRP A 72 -0.59 4.78 -3.94
C TRP A 72 -0.09 4.94 -2.50
N LEU A 73 0.93 5.78 -2.26
CA LEU A 73 1.41 6.06 -0.90
C LEU A 73 0.39 6.85 -0.07
N ILE A 74 -0.47 7.66 -0.71
CA ILE A 74 -1.58 8.35 -0.04
C ILE A 74 -2.57 7.31 0.51
N TYR A 75 -2.84 6.26 -0.26
CA TYR A 75 -3.68 5.16 0.19
C TYR A 75 -3.07 4.43 1.40
N ALA A 76 -1.77 4.13 1.36
CA ALA A 76 -1.06 3.56 2.52
C ALA A 76 -1.10 4.48 3.76
N LEU A 77 -1.00 5.80 3.56
CA LEU A 77 -1.11 6.78 4.64
C LEU A 77 -2.50 6.79 5.30
N LEU A 78 -3.57 6.68 4.50
CA LEU A 78 -4.94 6.58 5.03
C LEU A 78 -5.11 5.34 5.92
N ILE A 79 -4.53 4.20 5.53
CA ILE A 79 -4.53 2.98 6.36
C ILE A 79 -3.78 3.22 7.67
N ALA A 80 -2.61 3.87 7.60
CA ALA A 80 -1.80 4.16 8.78
C ALA A 80 -2.51 5.10 9.77
N ILE A 81 -3.24 6.10 9.28
CA ILE A 81 -4.06 6.98 10.12
C ILE A 81 -5.24 6.21 10.75
N ASN A 82 -5.83 5.26 10.02
CA ASN A 82 -6.95 4.45 10.52
C ASN A 82 -6.52 3.45 11.62
N PHE A 83 -5.25 3.04 11.65
CA PHE A 83 -4.76 2.04 12.60
C PHE A 83 -5.00 2.37 14.08
N PRO A 84 -4.64 3.55 14.63
CA PRO A 84 -4.93 3.87 16.03
C PRO A 84 -6.43 3.78 16.33
N PHE A 85 -7.31 4.20 15.42
CA PHE A 85 -8.75 4.06 15.59
C PHE A 85 -9.18 2.59 15.63
N ALA A 86 -8.60 1.73 14.80
CA ALA A 86 -8.86 0.30 14.82
C ALA A 86 -8.37 -0.37 16.12
N VAL A 87 -7.20 0.02 16.63
CA VAL A 87 -6.65 -0.46 17.91
C VAL A 87 -7.57 -0.08 19.06
N PHE A 88 -7.90 1.21 19.20
CA PHE A 88 -8.80 1.67 20.26
C PHE A 88 -10.22 1.10 20.10
N GLY A 89 -10.72 1.00 18.87
CA GLY A 89 -12.00 0.38 18.52
C GLY A 89 -12.10 -1.06 18.97
N THR A 90 -11.00 -1.81 18.83
CA THR A 90 -10.90 -3.20 19.27
C THR A 90 -10.83 -3.33 20.79
N ILE A 91 -10.08 -2.47 21.48
CA ILE A 91 -9.91 -2.50 22.95
C ILE A 91 -11.20 -2.08 23.66
N PHE A 92 -11.80 -0.97 23.25
CA PHE A 92 -12.98 -0.38 23.89
C PHE A 92 -14.31 -0.87 23.30
N HIS A 93 -14.27 -1.79 22.34
CA HIS A 93 -15.45 -2.37 21.69
C HIS A 93 -16.41 -1.33 21.10
N PHE A 94 -15.87 -0.36 20.35
CA PHE A 94 -16.67 0.64 19.62
C PHE A 94 -16.49 0.48 18.12
N GLY A 95 -17.47 0.96 17.33
CA GLY A 95 -17.33 1.07 15.88
C GLY A 95 -17.25 -0.25 15.10
N GLY A 96 -17.56 -1.39 15.72
CA GLY A 96 -17.58 -2.71 15.07
C GLY A 96 -16.21 -3.25 14.63
N TYR A 97 -15.11 -2.65 15.08
CA TYR A 97 -13.76 -3.06 14.68
C TYR A 97 -13.43 -4.51 15.09
N ARG A 98 -13.94 -4.98 16.23
CA ARG A 98 -13.73 -6.38 16.64
C ARG A 98 -14.47 -7.35 15.72
N GLU A 99 -15.73 -7.08 15.44
CA GLU A 99 -16.60 -7.90 14.58
C GLU A 99 -16.07 -7.95 13.14
N ALA A 100 -15.51 -6.85 12.64
CA ALA A 100 -14.91 -6.76 11.32
C ALA A 100 -13.70 -7.70 11.12
N THR A 101 -13.05 -8.15 12.19
CA THR A 101 -11.97 -9.14 12.10
C THR A 101 -12.46 -10.59 12.10
N GLY A 102 -13.73 -10.84 12.39
CA GLY A 102 -14.29 -12.18 12.56
C GLY A 102 -13.87 -12.88 13.86
N PHE A 103 -13.12 -12.21 14.74
CA PHE A 103 -12.66 -12.76 16.01
C PHE A 103 -13.36 -12.11 17.20
N ASN A 104 -13.92 -12.92 18.10
CA ASN A 104 -14.51 -12.44 19.35
C ASN A 104 -13.46 -12.08 20.42
N ASN A 105 -12.23 -12.57 20.28
CA ASN A 105 -11.14 -12.31 21.22
C ASN A 105 -10.40 -11.00 20.87
N VAL A 106 -10.32 -10.09 21.83
CA VAL A 106 -9.65 -8.78 21.72
C VAL A 106 -8.19 -8.94 21.27
N ILE A 107 -7.45 -9.89 21.85
CA ILE A 107 -6.04 -10.12 21.53
C ILE A 107 -5.87 -10.53 20.07
N LEU A 108 -6.74 -11.40 19.58
CA LEU A 108 -6.66 -11.94 18.23
C LEU A 108 -7.08 -10.91 17.18
N ALA A 109 -8.11 -10.11 17.47
CA ALA A 109 -8.52 -8.98 16.64
C ALA A 109 -7.42 -7.90 16.56
N LEU A 110 -6.76 -7.59 17.69
CA LEU A 110 -5.61 -6.67 17.71
C LEU A 110 -4.46 -7.19 16.86
N LEU A 111 -4.12 -8.48 16.98
CA LEU A 111 -3.06 -9.10 16.22
C LEU A 111 -3.33 -9.03 14.71
N PHE A 112 -4.58 -9.23 14.29
CA PHE A 112 -5.00 -9.05 12.91
C PHE A 112 -4.68 -7.65 12.39
N TYR A 113 -5.07 -6.59 13.10
CA TYR A 113 -4.79 -5.21 12.68
C TYR A 113 -3.30 -4.88 12.66
N ILE A 114 -2.51 -5.42 13.61
CA ILE A 114 -1.05 -5.28 13.62
C ILE A 114 -0.43 -5.93 12.38
N VAL A 115 -0.83 -7.15 12.04
CA VAL A 115 -0.31 -7.86 10.86
C VAL A 115 -0.65 -7.11 9.57
N VAL A 116 -1.90 -6.65 9.43
CA VAL A 116 -2.33 -5.84 8.27
C VAL A 116 -1.48 -4.57 8.15
N MET A 117 -1.20 -3.90 9.26
CA MET A 117 -0.33 -2.71 9.26
C MET A 117 1.10 -3.02 8.86
N LEU A 118 1.69 -4.10 9.37
CA LEU A 118 3.05 -4.50 9.01
C LEU A 118 3.16 -4.82 7.52
N ILE A 119 2.18 -5.52 6.96
CA ILE A 119 2.11 -5.78 5.51
C ILE A 119 1.98 -4.47 4.74
N CYS A 120 1.11 -3.55 5.18
CA CYS A 120 0.94 -2.26 4.53
C CYS A 120 2.22 -1.43 4.55
N LEU A 121 2.91 -1.34 5.69
CA LEU A 121 4.20 -0.66 5.84
C LEU A 121 5.29 -1.26 4.95
N PHE A 122 5.34 -2.59 4.87
CA PHE A 122 6.27 -3.29 3.99
C PHE A 122 6.02 -2.94 2.51
N CYS A 123 4.77 -3.02 2.06
CA CYS A 123 4.38 -2.63 0.72
C CYS A 123 4.68 -1.15 0.44
N ALA A 124 4.39 -0.26 1.39
CA ALA A 124 4.68 1.18 1.29
C ALA A 124 6.17 1.45 1.14
N ARG A 125 7.04 0.72 1.85
CA ARG A 125 8.49 0.84 1.71
C ARG A 125 8.96 0.49 0.29
N ILE A 126 8.44 -0.59 -0.29
CA ILE A 126 8.79 -1.01 -1.66
C ILE A 126 8.30 0.03 -2.66
N VAL A 127 7.03 0.42 -2.58
CA VAL A 127 6.44 1.40 -3.50
C VAL A 127 7.14 2.76 -3.39
N TYR A 128 7.51 3.20 -2.19
CA TYR A 128 8.27 4.42 -1.96
C TYR A 128 9.67 4.36 -2.57
N SER A 129 10.36 3.23 -2.42
CA SER A 129 11.67 3.00 -3.03
C SER A 129 11.59 3.07 -4.54
N TYR A 130 10.57 2.44 -5.15
CA TYR A 130 10.34 2.50 -6.59
C TYR A 130 9.98 3.91 -7.07
N HIS A 131 9.14 4.64 -6.32
CA HIS A 131 8.83 6.04 -6.59
C HIS A 131 10.09 6.91 -6.64
N LEU A 132 10.99 6.76 -5.65
CA LEU A 132 12.25 7.50 -5.62
C LEU A 132 13.19 7.10 -6.75
N GLN A 133 13.28 5.82 -7.09
CA GLN A 133 14.04 5.36 -8.25
C GLN A 133 13.54 6.01 -9.56
N LEU A 134 12.23 6.08 -9.76
CA LEU A 134 11.64 6.75 -10.92
C LEU A 134 11.89 8.26 -10.91
N LYS A 135 11.71 8.92 -9.75
CA LYS A 135 11.97 10.35 -9.59
C LYS A 135 13.42 10.69 -9.92
N ASN A 136 14.36 9.88 -9.44
CA ASN A 136 15.79 10.05 -9.69
C ASN A 136 16.11 9.82 -11.17
N ARG A 137 15.55 8.78 -11.82
CA ARG A 137 15.74 8.53 -13.26
C ARG A 137 15.20 9.66 -14.15
N GLN A 138 14.06 10.25 -13.77
CA GLN A 138 13.46 11.37 -14.52
C GLN A 138 14.20 12.68 -14.26
N GLY A 139 14.71 12.90 -13.05
CA GLY A 139 15.57 14.04 -12.72
C GLY A 139 16.99 13.92 -13.27
N SER A 140 17.47 12.70 -13.52
CA SER A 140 18.78 12.38 -14.10
C SER A 140 18.73 12.17 -15.62
N SER A 141 17.67 12.60 -16.30
CA SER A 141 17.71 12.75 -17.76
C SER A 141 18.80 13.77 -18.08
N PRO A 142 19.93 13.38 -18.71
CA PRO A 142 20.80 14.38 -19.29
C PRO A 142 20.04 14.99 -20.48
N GLN A 143 19.79 16.29 -20.43
CA GLN A 143 19.90 17.06 -21.67
C GLN A 143 21.31 16.77 -22.23
N HIS A 144 21.38 16.34 -23.48
CA HIS A 144 22.60 16.03 -24.23
C HIS A 144 23.47 14.84 -23.76
N SER A 145 23.50 13.77 -24.56
CA SER A 145 24.59 13.62 -25.52
C SER A 145 24.19 12.62 -26.61
N VAL A 146 23.92 13.16 -27.79
CA VAL A 146 24.27 12.45 -29.02
C VAL A 146 25.80 12.40 -29.00
N VAL A 147 26.37 11.20 -28.98
CA VAL A 147 27.73 11.00 -29.48
C VAL A 147 27.59 10.08 -30.67
N VAL A 148 28.09 10.62 -31.78
CA VAL A 148 28.15 10.14 -33.16
C VAL A 148 28.64 8.70 -33.26
#